data_AF-A0A942BKK7-F1
#
_entry.id   AF-A0A942BKK7-F1
#
_cell.length_a   1.000
_cell.length_b   1.000
_cell.length_c   1.000
_cell.angle_alpha   90.00
_cell.angle_beta   90.00
_cell.angle_gamma   90.00
#
_symmetry.space_group_name_H-M   'P 1'
#
loop_
_entity.id
_entity.type
_entity.pdbx_description
1 polymer ?
#
loop_
_entity_poly.entity_id
_entity_poly.type
_entity_poly.pdbx_seq_one_letter_code
_entity_poly.pdbx_strand_id
1 'polypeptide(L)'
;MLAVAAITLLQPMILGQTKEVWKADFTFKVRAKGAKTKSKKWWVTWDVDREMKGTFTLERTFRGAGLARSLDNNNLERYECWVTDKRHHLQMRMNDKTVAYGPLVNPTDIRKDVTTAQCPIGGKPGEWQDGTSRSPVLQIDYQKGTYTFEFQRFYALARKQFRRDFVEGSAKWVGTKPLIQNEDDKECEIIAEPLMAGEWFRTSGPFKKGQSVIDMSRKYALEVKLAGLFPNEKVMANFQCVLQRMPASP
;
A
#
# COMPACT_ATOMS: atom_id res chain seq x y z
N MET A 1 5.52 7.34 -74.18
CA MET A 1 5.09 6.69 -72.92
C MET A 1 6.12 7.04 -71.85
N LEU A 2 5.71 7.83 -70.87
CA LEU A 2 6.57 8.41 -69.84
C LEU A 2 6.97 7.37 -68.80
N ALA A 3 8.28 7.26 -68.56
CA ALA A 3 8.85 6.58 -67.41
C ALA A 3 8.48 7.35 -66.13
N VAL A 4 7.80 6.69 -65.20
CA VAL A 4 7.57 7.23 -63.86
C VAL A 4 8.61 6.60 -62.94
N ALA A 5 9.61 7.41 -62.59
CA ALA A 5 10.59 7.09 -61.58
C ALA A 5 9.88 6.83 -60.24
N ALA A 6 10.03 5.62 -59.70
CA ALA A 6 9.68 5.34 -58.32
C ALA A 6 10.69 6.07 -57.44
N ILE A 7 10.31 7.26 -56.96
CA ILE A 7 10.96 7.88 -55.81
C ILE A 7 10.59 7.01 -54.61
N THR A 8 11.41 6.00 -54.34
CA THR A 8 11.52 5.40 -53.03
C THR A 8 11.98 6.49 -52.06
N LEU A 9 11.00 7.21 -51.51
CA LEU A 9 11.16 7.95 -50.28
C LEU A 9 11.56 6.92 -49.22
N LEU A 10 12.87 6.85 -48.98
CA LEU A 10 13.46 6.45 -47.72
C LEU A 10 12.72 7.19 -46.62
N GLN A 11 11.67 6.58 -46.09
CA GLN A 11 11.21 6.91 -44.75
C GLN A 11 12.44 6.69 -43.86
N PRO A 12 12.88 7.68 -43.07
CA PRO A 12 13.77 7.36 -41.98
C PRO A 12 13.00 6.33 -41.14
N MET A 13 13.51 5.10 -41.11
CA MET A 13 13.25 4.19 -40.01
C MET A 13 13.39 5.05 -38.77
N ILE A 14 12.28 5.25 -38.07
CA ILE A 14 12.25 5.89 -36.76
C ILE A 14 13.12 4.97 -35.90
N LEU A 15 14.43 5.27 -35.88
CA LEU A 15 15.39 4.84 -34.90
C LEU A 15 14.68 4.94 -33.56
N GLY A 16 14.55 3.77 -32.92
CA GLY A 16 13.62 3.53 -31.83
C GLY A 16 13.44 4.75 -30.94
N GLN A 17 12.21 5.26 -30.89
CA GLN A 17 11.79 6.05 -29.73
C GLN A 17 12.11 5.17 -28.52
N THR A 18 13.19 5.48 -27.81
CA THR A 18 13.49 4.88 -26.52
C THR A 18 12.26 5.13 -25.68
N LYS A 19 11.47 4.07 -25.47
CA LYS A 19 10.18 4.15 -24.80
C LYS A 19 10.44 4.73 -23.41
N GLU A 20 10.12 5.98 -23.14
CA GLU A 20 10.44 6.52 -21.81
C GLU A 20 9.64 5.76 -20.74
N VAL A 21 10.21 5.64 -19.55
CA VAL A 21 9.56 5.02 -18.39
C VAL A 21 9.79 5.87 -17.15
N TRP A 22 8.87 5.76 -16.20
CA TRP A 22 9.12 6.23 -14.84
C TRP A 22 9.40 5.03 -13.95
N LYS A 23 10.54 5.04 -13.26
CA LYS A 23 10.94 3.94 -12.37
C LYS A 23 11.23 4.47 -10.97
N ALA A 24 10.86 3.70 -9.96
CA ALA A 24 11.26 3.95 -8.58
C ALA A 24 11.53 2.65 -7.86
N ASP A 25 12.60 2.63 -7.07
CA ASP A 25 12.69 1.76 -5.92
C ASP A 25 11.97 2.44 -4.74
N PHE A 26 11.20 1.66 -4.00
CA PHE A 26 10.45 2.17 -2.86
C PHE A 26 10.63 1.30 -1.63
N THR A 27 10.50 1.95 -0.48
CA THR A 27 10.38 1.29 0.81
C THR A 27 9.23 1.92 1.57
N PHE A 28 8.38 1.10 2.17
CA PHE A 28 7.35 1.54 3.09
C PHE A 28 7.50 0.80 4.40
N LYS A 29 7.48 1.55 5.49
CA LYS A 29 7.70 1.01 6.82
C LYS A 29 6.76 1.64 7.81
N VAL A 30 6.02 0.81 8.53
CA VAL A 30 5.19 1.24 9.64
C VAL A 30 5.57 0.43 10.87
N ARG A 31 5.98 1.16 11.91
CA ARG A 31 6.26 0.61 13.23
C ARG A 31 5.55 1.44 14.25
N ALA A 32 4.63 0.83 14.96
CA ALA A 32 3.95 1.50 16.03
C ALA A 32 3.46 0.49 17.05
N LYS A 33 3.42 0.95 18.29
CA LYS A 33 2.92 0.16 19.40
C LYS A 33 2.09 1.08 20.26
N GLY A 34 1.00 0.54 20.79
CA GLY A 34 0.18 1.22 21.76
C GLY A 34 -0.25 0.25 22.83
N ALA A 35 -0.51 0.80 24.01
CA ALA A 35 -1.02 0.06 25.14
C ALA A 35 -2.09 0.90 25.82
N LYS A 36 -3.19 0.28 26.28
CA LYS A 36 -4.15 1.00 27.10
C LYS A 36 -4.77 0.16 28.21
N THR A 37 -4.60 0.69 29.41
CA THR A 37 -5.14 0.28 30.71
C THR A 37 -5.33 1.55 31.55
N LYS A 38 -6.27 1.60 32.52
CA LYS A 38 -5.89 2.01 33.90
C LYS A 38 -6.95 1.89 35.00
N SER A 39 -6.68 0.96 35.92
CA SER A 39 -6.61 1.15 37.39
C SER A 39 -6.82 -0.20 38.10
N LYS A 40 -7.91 -0.93 37.78
CA LYS A 40 -8.20 -2.31 38.23
C LYS A 40 -8.73 -3.31 37.18
N LYS A 41 -8.89 -2.93 35.89
CA LYS A 41 -8.60 -3.70 34.65
C LYS A 41 -9.39 -3.19 33.46
N TRP A 42 -8.73 -2.96 32.33
CA TRP A 42 -9.26 -2.92 30.96
C TRP A 42 -8.03 -3.01 30.05
N TRP A 43 -7.83 -3.99 29.15
CA TRP A 43 -6.54 -4.04 28.45
C TRP A 43 -6.62 -4.12 26.94
N VAL A 44 -5.86 -3.25 26.29
CA VAL A 44 -5.51 -3.35 24.89
C VAL A 44 -4.01 -3.16 24.73
N THR A 45 -3.35 -4.01 23.96
CA THR A 45 -1.98 -3.80 23.50
C THR A 45 -1.97 -4.14 22.04
N TRP A 46 -1.42 -3.26 21.22
CA TRP A 46 -1.24 -3.49 19.80
C TRP A 46 0.21 -3.19 19.45
N ASP A 47 0.73 -4.01 18.56
CA ASP A 47 2.06 -3.91 17.98
C ASP A 47 1.91 -4.10 16.48
N VAL A 48 2.38 -3.12 15.74
CA VAL A 48 2.39 -3.07 14.28
C VAL A 48 3.85 -2.98 13.88
N ASP A 49 4.32 -3.99 13.15
CA ASP A 49 5.64 -4.01 12.53
C ASP A 49 5.50 -4.56 11.13
N ARG A 50 5.38 -3.64 10.17
CA ARG A 50 5.25 -3.96 8.75
C ARG A 50 6.33 -3.24 7.96
N GLU A 51 6.91 -3.97 7.02
CA GLU A 51 7.86 -3.41 6.08
C GLU A 51 7.62 -4.03 4.70
N MET A 52 7.70 -3.19 3.68
CA MET A 52 7.74 -3.63 2.29
C MET A 52 8.74 -2.84 1.48
N LYS A 53 9.25 -3.48 0.46
CA LYS A 53 10.14 -2.87 -0.53
C LYS A 53 9.90 -3.50 -1.88
N GLY A 54 10.15 -2.73 -2.92
CA GLY A 54 10.06 -3.22 -4.28
C GLY A 54 10.45 -2.13 -5.27
N THR A 55 10.22 -2.46 -6.53
CA THR A 55 10.44 -1.57 -7.65
C THR A 55 9.14 -1.52 -8.44
N PHE A 56 8.75 -0.34 -8.90
CA PHE A 56 7.70 -0.24 -9.91
C PHE A 56 8.19 0.56 -11.11
N THR A 57 7.68 0.17 -12.27
CA THR A 57 7.92 0.83 -13.55
C THR A 57 6.59 1.22 -14.16
N LEU A 58 6.45 2.49 -14.54
CA LEU A 58 5.33 3.01 -15.33
C LEU A 58 5.79 3.09 -16.78
N GLU A 59 5.27 2.17 -17.59
CA GLU A 59 5.74 1.94 -18.96
C GLU A 59 4.69 2.29 -20.00
N ARG A 60 3.44 2.48 -19.58
CA ARG A 60 2.34 2.79 -20.48
C ARG A 60 1.84 4.19 -20.21
N THR A 61 1.76 4.97 -21.29
CA THR A 61 0.97 6.18 -21.32
C THR A 61 -0.41 5.87 -21.86
N PHE A 62 -1.41 6.62 -21.41
CA PHE A 62 -2.71 6.64 -22.09
C PHE A 62 -3.09 8.10 -22.38
N ARG A 63 -4.03 8.24 -23.32
CA ARG A 63 -4.49 9.55 -23.80
C ARG A 63 -5.46 10.15 -22.77
N GLY A 64 -5.09 11.29 -22.17
CA GLY A 64 -5.97 12.05 -21.27
C GLY A 64 -5.64 11.87 -19.79
N ALA A 65 -6.60 12.16 -18.90
CA ALA A 65 -6.48 12.01 -17.46
C ALA A 65 -6.76 10.56 -17.00
N GLY A 66 -5.99 10.05 -16.05
CA GLY A 66 -6.11 8.66 -15.54
C GLY A 66 -6.75 8.53 -14.20
N LEU A 67 -6.80 9.64 -13.48
CA LEU A 67 -7.46 9.69 -12.20
C LEU A 67 -8.94 9.98 -12.43
N ALA A 68 -9.79 9.12 -11.85
CA ALA A 68 -11.23 9.30 -11.89
C ALA A 68 -11.63 10.70 -11.41
N ARG A 69 -12.62 11.30 -12.08
CA ARG A 69 -13.15 12.65 -11.80
C ARG A 69 -12.14 13.79 -12.03
N SER A 70 -11.12 13.58 -12.86
CA SER A 70 -10.33 14.71 -13.36
C SER A 70 -11.23 15.62 -14.22
N LEU A 71 -10.85 16.90 -14.31
CA LEU A 71 -11.51 17.85 -15.21
C LEU A 71 -11.10 17.53 -16.64
N ASP A 72 -11.96 17.75 -17.63
CA ASP A 72 -11.60 17.65 -19.06
C ASP A 72 -10.79 16.40 -19.40
N ASN A 73 -11.28 15.21 -19.01
CA ASN A 73 -10.51 13.95 -19.04
C ASN A 73 -9.86 13.60 -20.38
N ASN A 74 -10.32 14.15 -21.49
CA ASN A 74 -9.80 13.90 -22.84
C ASN A 74 -8.73 14.91 -23.29
N ASN A 75 -8.36 15.89 -22.44
CA ASN A 75 -7.42 16.95 -22.80
C ASN A 75 -5.96 16.43 -22.75
N LEU A 76 -5.40 16.16 -23.94
CA LEU A 76 -4.05 15.62 -24.12
C LEU A 76 -2.94 16.67 -23.96
N GLU A 77 -3.28 17.95 -24.10
CA GLU A 77 -2.32 19.04 -23.92
C GLU A 77 -2.09 19.33 -22.43
N ARG A 78 -3.14 19.09 -21.64
CA ARG A 78 -3.12 19.30 -20.20
C ARG A 78 -2.52 18.12 -19.45
N TYR A 79 -2.89 16.90 -19.80
CA TYR A 79 -2.57 15.70 -19.02
C TYR A 79 -1.55 14.80 -19.69
N GLU A 80 -0.52 14.44 -18.93
CA GLU A 80 0.35 13.30 -19.22
C GLU A 80 0.20 12.28 -18.10
N CYS A 81 -0.16 11.05 -18.45
CA CYS A 81 -0.41 10.02 -17.46
C CYS A 81 0.31 8.72 -17.76
N TRP A 82 0.75 8.06 -16.71
CA TRP A 82 1.56 6.85 -16.74
C TRP A 82 1.01 5.80 -15.81
N VAL A 83 0.96 4.55 -16.28
CA VAL A 83 0.51 3.39 -15.52
C VAL A 83 1.47 2.23 -15.67
N THR A 84 1.44 1.31 -14.71
CA THR A 84 2.07 -0.01 -14.91
C THR A 84 1.31 -0.82 -15.96
N ASP A 85 2.03 -1.68 -16.66
CA ASP A 85 1.43 -2.71 -17.52
C ASP A 85 1.17 -4.03 -16.76
N LYS A 86 1.91 -4.28 -15.67
CA LYS A 86 1.94 -5.58 -14.99
C LYS A 86 1.90 -5.45 -13.48
N ARG A 87 1.56 -6.56 -12.81
CA ARG A 87 1.76 -6.70 -11.36
C ARG A 87 3.26 -6.66 -11.08
N HIS A 88 3.68 -5.80 -10.17
CA HIS A 88 5.09 -5.70 -9.78
C HIS A 88 5.34 -6.57 -8.55
N HIS A 89 6.42 -7.32 -8.60
CA HIS A 89 6.90 -8.09 -7.48
C HIS A 89 7.40 -7.16 -6.36
N LEU A 90 7.11 -7.52 -5.12
CA LEU A 90 7.63 -6.86 -3.93
C LEU A 90 7.98 -7.90 -2.88
N GLN A 91 8.74 -7.46 -1.87
CA GLN A 91 8.95 -8.21 -0.65
C GLN A 91 8.22 -7.53 0.49
N MET A 92 7.55 -8.33 1.33
CA MET A 92 6.80 -7.87 2.50
C MET A 92 7.16 -8.70 3.73
N ARG A 93 7.13 -8.07 4.91
CA ARG A 93 7.13 -8.74 6.20
C ARG A 93 6.16 -8.07 7.16
N MET A 94 5.48 -8.87 7.97
CA MET A 94 4.46 -8.39 8.91
C MET A 94 4.48 -9.25 10.17
N ASN A 95 4.53 -8.62 11.33
CA ASN A 95 4.54 -9.27 12.63
C ASN A 95 3.57 -8.60 13.60
N ASP A 96 2.34 -8.39 13.15
CA ASP A 96 1.40 -7.64 13.96
C ASP A 96 0.76 -8.50 15.03
N LYS A 97 0.53 -7.87 16.17
CA LYS A 97 -0.13 -8.48 17.30
C LYS A 97 -1.06 -7.49 17.95
N THR A 98 -2.32 -7.87 18.07
CA THR A 98 -3.30 -7.15 18.86
C THR A 98 -3.80 -8.06 19.97
N VAL A 99 -3.80 -7.55 21.18
CA VAL A 99 -4.34 -8.19 22.37
C VAL A 99 -5.38 -7.25 22.94
N ALA A 100 -6.60 -7.75 23.15
CA ALA A 100 -7.69 -7.01 23.77
C ALA A 100 -8.34 -7.85 24.87
N TYR A 101 -8.96 -7.20 25.85
CA TYR A 101 -9.64 -7.84 26.98
C TYR A 101 -11.06 -7.28 27.10
N GLY A 102 -12.10 -8.12 27.06
CA GLY A 102 -13.34 -7.76 26.35
C GLY A 102 -14.73 -7.92 27.00
N PRO A 103 -15.63 -6.98 26.67
CA PRO A 103 -16.62 -7.09 25.63
C PRO A 103 -16.17 -6.00 24.66
N LEU A 104 -14.97 -6.25 24.11
CA LEU A 104 -14.03 -5.24 23.63
C LEU A 104 -13.90 -4.08 24.60
N VAL A 105 -12.95 -4.25 25.54
CA VAL A 105 -12.49 -3.18 26.43
C VAL A 105 -13.63 -3.06 27.45
N ASN A 106 -13.73 -3.89 28.51
CA ASN A 106 -14.64 -3.93 29.72
C ASN A 106 -16.10 -3.37 29.68
N PRO A 107 -17.09 -3.78 30.51
CA PRO A 107 -17.05 -3.63 31.96
C PRO A 107 -17.43 -4.88 32.79
N THR A 108 -17.49 -6.10 32.26
CA THR A 108 -17.79 -7.29 33.11
C THR A 108 -17.10 -8.58 32.64
N ASP A 109 -15.85 -8.47 32.23
CA ASP A 109 -15.32 -9.33 31.15
C ASP A 109 -14.83 -10.71 31.52
N ILE A 110 -15.10 -11.64 30.61
CA ILE A 110 -14.88 -13.09 30.76
C ILE A 110 -13.75 -13.56 29.83
N ARG A 111 -13.34 -12.74 28.85
CA ARG A 111 -12.49 -13.18 27.72
C ARG A 111 -11.33 -12.26 27.37
N LYS A 112 -10.29 -12.91 26.84
CA LYS A 112 -9.14 -12.32 26.17
C LYS A 112 -9.20 -12.66 24.68
N ASP A 113 -9.18 -11.64 23.84
CA ASP A 113 -9.16 -11.78 22.39
C ASP A 113 -7.75 -11.43 21.89
N VAL A 114 -7.14 -12.30 21.09
CA VAL A 114 -5.81 -12.14 20.49
C VAL A 114 -5.93 -12.29 18.99
N THR A 115 -5.48 -11.28 18.27
CA THR A 115 -5.38 -11.30 16.81
C THR A 115 -3.91 -11.18 16.44
N THR A 116 -3.42 -12.10 15.61
CA THR A 116 -2.08 -12.03 15.03
C THR A 116 -2.18 -12.04 13.52
N ALA A 117 -1.47 -11.12 12.88
CA ALA A 117 -1.28 -11.12 11.44
C ALA A 117 0.21 -11.29 11.17
N GLN A 118 0.57 -12.37 10.49
CA GLN A 118 1.97 -12.72 10.25
C GLN A 118 2.22 -12.98 8.77
N CYS A 119 3.31 -12.42 8.25
CA CYS A 119 3.83 -12.67 6.92
C CYS A 119 5.37 -12.77 7.04
N PRO A 120 5.98 -13.92 6.69
CA PRO A 120 5.40 -15.09 6.02
C PRO A 120 4.49 -16.00 6.86
N ILE A 121 3.62 -16.77 6.18
CA ILE A 121 2.83 -17.86 6.79
C ILE A 121 3.78 -18.95 7.31
N GLY A 122 3.69 -19.29 8.60
CA GLY A 122 4.47 -20.38 9.20
C GLY A 122 5.98 -20.12 9.32
N GLY A 123 6.48 -18.98 8.84
CA GLY A 123 7.87 -18.57 8.97
C GLY A 123 8.17 -17.90 10.31
N LYS A 124 9.44 -17.55 10.51
CA LYS A 124 9.86 -16.84 11.73
C LYS A 124 9.51 -15.35 11.63
N PRO A 125 9.13 -14.69 12.73
CA PRO A 125 8.93 -13.25 12.73
C PRO A 125 10.13 -12.51 12.13
N GLY A 126 9.90 -11.72 11.08
CA GLY A 126 10.91 -10.86 10.46
C GLY A 126 11.48 -11.35 9.13
N GLU A 127 11.11 -12.54 8.68
CA GLU A 127 11.41 -13.05 7.34
C GLU A 127 10.62 -12.29 6.25
N TRP A 128 11.16 -12.25 5.03
CA TRP A 128 10.51 -11.65 3.87
C TRP A 128 9.67 -12.68 3.12
N GLN A 129 8.49 -12.26 2.64
CA GLN A 129 7.67 -13.01 1.72
C GLN A 129 7.47 -12.23 0.42
N ASP A 130 7.38 -12.98 -0.67
CA ASP A 130 6.99 -12.46 -1.97
C ASP A 130 5.53 -11.96 -1.94
N GLY A 131 5.34 -10.78 -2.52
CA GLY A 131 4.04 -10.15 -2.70
C GLY A 131 3.91 -9.52 -4.07
N THR A 132 2.78 -8.87 -4.28
CA THR A 132 2.49 -8.13 -5.51
C THR A 132 1.92 -6.76 -5.19
N SER A 133 2.21 -5.81 -6.07
CA SER A 133 1.54 -4.52 -6.12
C SER A 133 0.75 -4.38 -7.42
N ARG A 134 -0.40 -3.69 -7.35
CA ARG A 134 -1.31 -3.50 -8.47
C ARG A 134 -1.44 -2.02 -8.83
N SER A 135 -1.18 -1.71 -10.11
CA SER A 135 -1.64 -0.53 -10.86
C SER A 135 -1.45 0.86 -10.23
N PRO A 136 -0.20 1.32 -10.03
CA PRO A 136 0.06 2.73 -9.71
C PRO A 136 -0.29 3.61 -10.91
N VAL A 137 -0.72 4.83 -10.62
CA VAL A 137 -1.01 5.86 -11.64
C VAL A 137 -0.25 7.12 -11.29
N LEU A 138 0.55 7.63 -12.22
CA LEU A 138 1.06 8.99 -12.21
C LEU A 138 0.26 9.83 -13.20
N GLN A 139 -0.23 10.98 -12.78
CA GLN A 139 -0.86 11.98 -13.64
C GLN A 139 -0.15 13.33 -13.43
N ILE A 140 0.32 13.93 -14.51
CA ILE A 140 0.90 15.27 -14.57
C ILE A 140 -0.15 16.19 -15.17
N ASP A 141 -0.48 17.29 -14.48
CA ASP A 141 -1.34 18.37 -14.98
C ASP A 141 -0.43 19.56 -15.33
N TYR A 142 -0.10 19.69 -16.61
CA TYR A 142 0.80 20.75 -17.11
C TYR A 142 0.22 22.14 -16.95
N GLN A 143 -1.10 22.27 -16.99
CA GLN A 143 -1.77 23.57 -16.84
C GLN A 143 -1.70 24.06 -15.39
N LYS A 144 -1.86 23.15 -14.41
CA LYS A 144 -1.70 23.49 -12.99
C LYS A 144 -0.24 23.47 -12.51
N GLY A 145 0.66 22.86 -13.27
CA GLY A 145 2.05 22.64 -12.86
C GLY A 145 2.13 21.70 -11.67
N THR A 146 1.37 20.60 -11.68
CA THR A 146 1.33 19.63 -10.58
C THR A 146 1.43 18.19 -11.07
N TYR A 147 1.87 17.31 -10.18
CA TYR A 147 1.70 15.88 -10.33
C TYR A 147 0.71 15.37 -9.29
N THR A 148 0.08 14.23 -9.59
CA THR A 148 -0.63 13.39 -8.64
C THR A 148 -0.25 11.95 -8.89
N PHE A 149 0.17 11.27 -7.82
CA PHE A 149 0.51 9.86 -7.83
C PHE A 149 -0.46 9.12 -6.92
N GLU A 150 -1.14 8.12 -7.47
CA GLU A 150 -1.99 7.20 -6.73
C GLU A 150 -1.19 5.92 -6.42
N PHE A 151 -0.93 5.71 -5.13
CA PHE A 151 -0.19 4.57 -4.61
C PHE A 151 -0.98 3.28 -4.73
N GLN A 152 -0.22 2.20 -4.81
CA GLN A 152 -0.74 0.85 -4.97
C GLN A 152 -1.29 0.30 -3.66
N ARG A 153 -2.23 -0.63 -3.78
CA ARG A 153 -2.48 -1.61 -2.73
C ARG A 153 -1.43 -2.70 -2.84
N PHE A 154 -0.83 -3.07 -1.72
CA PHE A 154 0.25 -4.05 -1.65
C PHE A 154 -0.26 -5.31 -0.98
N TYR A 155 -0.01 -6.45 -1.62
CA TYR A 155 -0.56 -7.73 -1.22
C TYR A 155 0.55 -8.74 -1.00
N ALA A 156 0.50 -9.50 0.09
CA ALA A 156 1.22 -10.74 0.23
C ALA A 156 0.33 -11.74 0.97
N LEU A 157 0.62 -13.04 0.85
CA LEU A 157 -0.09 -14.03 1.66
C LEU A 157 0.31 -13.82 3.13
N ALA A 158 -0.65 -13.91 4.03
CA ALA A 158 -0.41 -13.76 5.46
C ALA A 158 -1.32 -14.69 6.25
N ARG A 159 -0.80 -15.20 7.36
CA ARG A 159 -1.60 -15.95 8.32
C ARG A 159 -2.33 -14.96 9.21
N LYS A 160 -3.66 -15.06 9.24
CA LYS A 160 -4.48 -14.40 10.26
C LYS A 160 -4.96 -15.45 11.25
N GLN A 161 -4.59 -15.26 12.52
CA GLN A 161 -5.06 -16.11 13.60
C GLN A 161 -5.80 -15.25 14.62
N PHE A 162 -7.01 -15.68 14.93
CA PHE A 162 -7.82 -15.18 16.02
C PHE A 162 -7.90 -16.24 17.12
N ARG A 163 -7.56 -15.87 18.34
CA ARG A 163 -7.64 -16.73 19.52
C ARG A 163 -8.43 -16.01 20.60
N ARG A 164 -9.43 -16.71 21.16
CA ARG A 164 -10.22 -16.27 22.29
C ARG A 164 -10.04 -17.21 23.46
N ASP A 165 -9.52 -16.68 24.56
CA ASP A 165 -9.35 -17.39 25.83
C ASP A 165 -10.41 -16.91 26.85
N PHE A 166 -11.08 -17.83 27.53
CA PHE A 166 -11.99 -17.51 28.63
C PHE A 166 -11.22 -17.56 29.95
N VAL A 167 -10.73 -16.41 30.41
CA VAL A 167 -9.75 -16.33 31.51
C VAL A 167 -10.34 -15.79 32.81
N GLU A 168 -11.60 -15.37 32.80
CA GLU A 168 -12.33 -14.85 33.96
C GLU A 168 -13.82 -15.21 33.84
N GLY A 169 -14.58 -15.27 34.93
CA GLY A 169 -16.00 -15.66 34.93
C GLY A 169 -16.29 -17.00 35.63
N SER A 170 -17.55 -17.48 35.57
CA SER A 170 -17.96 -18.71 36.26
C SER A 170 -17.13 -19.93 35.82
N ALA A 171 -17.00 -20.94 36.68
CA ALA A 171 -16.26 -22.17 36.37
C ALA A 171 -16.67 -22.84 35.03
N LYS A 172 -17.94 -22.71 34.64
CA LYS A 172 -18.46 -23.17 33.34
C LYS A 172 -17.77 -22.48 32.14
N TRP A 173 -17.51 -21.18 32.24
CA TRP A 173 -16.85 -20.39 31.19
C TRP A 173 -15.35 -20.66 31.16
N VAL A 174 -14.69 -20.61 32.32
CA VAL A 174 -13.23 -20.78 32.44
C VAL A 174 -12.81 -22.23 32.12
N GLY A 175 -13.66 -23.22 32.38
CA GLY A 175 -13.42 -24.62 32.02
C GLY A 175 -13.53 -24.92 30.52
N THR A 176 -13.92 -23.94 29.69
CA THR A 176 -14.05 -24.13 28.23
C THR A 176 -12.69 -23.98 27.54
N LYS A 177 -12.39 -24.84 26.56
CA LYS A 177 -11.18 -24.71 25.75
C LYS A 177 -11.17 -23.38 24.97
N PRO A 178 -9.99 -22.80 24.69
CA PRO A 178 -9.89 -21.62 23.84
C PRO A 178 -10.56 -21.83 22.48
N LEU A 179 -11.24 -20.80 21.98
CA LEU A 179 -11.71 -20.77 20.60
C LEU A 179 -10.56 -20.26 19.73
N ILE A 180 -10.13 -21.07 18.77
CA ILE A 180 -9.08 -20.71 17.81
C ILE A 180 -9.72 -20.73 16.43
N GLN A 181 -9.66 -19.60 15.75
CA GLN A 181 -10.04 -19.45 14.35
C GLN A 181 -8.77 -19.07 13.59
N ASN A 182 -8.32 -19.97 12.74
CA ASN A 182 -7.31 -19.65 11.73
C ASN A 182 -8.08 -19.30 10.46
N GLU A 183 -7.81 -18.15 9.88
CA GLU A 183 -8.15 -17.92 8.49
C GLU A 183 -6.92 -18.27 7.67
N ASP A 184 -7.04 -19.35 6.89
CA ASP A 184 -6.04 -19.72 5.91
C ASP A 184 -6.12 -18.78 4.69
N ASP A 185 -4.93 -18.34 4.27
CA ASP A 185 -4.52 -17.78 2.99
C ASP A 185 -5.51 -16.85 2.27
N LYS A 186 -5.60 -15.61 2.76
CA LYS A 186 -6.09 -14.49 1.95
C LYS A 186 -4.92 -13.56 1.61
N GLU A 187 -4.89 -13.06 0.38
CA GLU A 187 -4.04 -11.91 0.02
C GLU A 187 -4.29 -10.80 1.05
N CYS A 188 -3.32 -10.56 1.93
CA CYS A 188 -3.45 -9.54 2.96
C CYS A 188 -2.89 -8.24 2.42
N GLU A 189 -3.72 -7.21 2.46
CA GLU A 189 -3.29 -5.85 2.18
C GLU A 189 -2.41 -5.35 3.34
N ILE A 190 -1.26 -4.74 3.04
CA ILE A 190 -0.34 -4.22 4.07
C ILE A 190 -0.94 -3.08 4.91
N ILE A 191 -2.11 -2.57 4.53
CA ILE A 191 -2.89 -1.53 5.23
C ILE A 191 -4.23 -2.14 5.65
N ALA A 192 -4.21 -3.38 6.12
CA ALA A 192 -5.39 -4.04 6.69
C ALA A 192 -5.70 -3.52 8.11
N GLU A 193 -6.99 -3.70 8.45
CA GLU A 193 -7.73 -3.74 9.73
C GLU A 193 -7.25 -2.91 10.94
N PRO A 194 -6.02 -2.98 11.47
CA PRO A 194 -5.60 -2.02 12.49
C PRO A 194 -5.25 -0.63 11.95
N LEU A 195 -4.89 -0.42 10.67
CA LEU A 195 -4.25 0.82 10.19
C LEU A 195 -5.05 1.67 9.17
N MET A 196 -6.39 1.53 9.10
CA MET A 196 -7.19 2.05 7.98
C MET A 196 -6.75 3.44 7.46
N ALA A 197 -6.67 3.55 6.14
CA ALA A 197 -7.05 4.75 5.41
C ALA A 197 -8.10 4.32 4.38
N GLY A 198 -9.34 4.78 4.54
CA GLY A 198 -10.42 4.60 3.56
C GLY A 198 -10.22 5.40 2.27
N GLU A 199 -9.09 6.09 2.15
CA GLU A 199 -8.73 6.88 0.99
C GLU A 199 -7.56 6.21 0.27
N TRP A 200 -7.70 6.10 -1.05
CA TRP A 200 -6.60 5.84 -1.95
C TRP A 200 -5.44 6.73 -1.54
N PHE A 201 -4.29 6.13 -1.24
CA PHE A 201 -3.09 6.89 -0.94
C PHE A 201 -2.76 7.70 -2.19
N ARG A 202 -3.10 8.99 -2.19
CA ARG A 202 -2.73 9.93 -3.22
C ARG A 202 -1.70 10.89 -2.65
N THR A 203 -0.68 11.18 -3.42
CA THR A 203 0.21 12.31 -3.16
C THR A 203 0.21 13.23 -4.36
N SER A 204 0.13 14.52 -4.10
CA SER A 204 0.22 15.54 -5.13
C SER A 204 1.28 16.54 -4.71
N GLY A 205 1.90 17.16 -5.71
CA GLY A 205 2.90 18.18 -5.48
C GLY A 205 3.17 18.99 -6.74
N PRO A 206 4.04 20.01 -6.63
CA PRO A 206 4.43 20.81 -7.77
C PRO A 206 5.20 19.96 -8.80
N PHE A 207 5.00 20.28 -10.07
CA PHE A 207 5.72 19.68 -11.18
C PHE A 207 6.03 20.74 -12.24
N LYS A 208 7.29 20.78 -12.68
CA LYS A 208 7.73 21.68 -13.75
C LYS A 208 7.89 20.90 -15.06
N LYS A 209 7.48 21.48 -16.18
CA LYS A 209 7.72 20.89 -17.50
C LYS A 209 9.22 20.61 -17.68
N GLY A 210 9.57 19.39 -18.09
CA GLY A 210 10.96 18.92 -18.21
C GLY A 210 11.57 18.34 -16.92
N GLN A 211 10.86 18.37 -15.78
CA GLN A 211 11.29 17.70 -14.56
C GLN A 211 11.32 16.17 -14.76
N SER A 212 12.48 15.56 -14.48
CA SER A 212 12.71 14.12 -14.63
C SER A 212 12.74 13.35 -13.31
N VAL A 213 12.60 14.05 -12.17
CA VAL A 213 12.65 13.44 -10.84
C VAL A 213 11.47 13.95 -10.01
N ILE A 214 10.73 13.03 -9.38
CA ILE A 214 9.68 13.34 -8.42
C ILE A 214 10.00 12.62 -7.11
N ASP A 215 10.34 13.38 -6.07
CA ASP A 215 10.52 12.82 -4.74
C ASP A 215 9.17 12.79 -4.01
N MET A 216 8.73 11.58 -3.67
CA MET A 216 7.49 11.32 -2.93
C MET A 216 7.80 10.84 -1.50
N SER A 217 9.06 10.91 -1.07
CA SER A 217 9.50 10.44 0.23
C SER A 217 8.93 11.31 1.33
N ARG A 218 8.05 10.73 2.15
CA ARG A 218 7.41 11.45 3.27
C ARG A 218 6.88 10.50 4.33
N LYS A 219 6.48 11.08 5.45
CA LYS A 219 5.73 10.36 6.48
C LYS A 219 4.23 10.51 6.21
N TYR A 220 3.50 9.40 6.24
CA TYR A 220 2.04 9.35 6.12
C TYR A 220 1.45 9.04 7.49
N ALA A 221 0.49 9.86 7.92
CA ALA A 221 -0.31 9.52 9.10
C ALA A 221 -1.34 8.45 8.71
N LEU A 222 -1.39 7.39 9.50
CA LEU A 222 -2.35 6.30 9.43
C LEU A 222 -3.19 6.31 10.71
N GLU A 223 -4.45 5.91 10.61
CA GLU A 223 -5.35 5.83 11.76
C GLU A 223 -5.35 4.41 12.33
N VAL A 224 -5.35 4.31 13.66
CA VAL A 224 -5.47 3.01 14.33
C VAL A 224 -6.94 2.70 14.58
N LYS A 225 -7.54 1.82 13.77
CA LYS A 225 -8.97 1.46 13.88
C LYS A 225 -9.20 0.36 14.91
N LEU A 226 -9.03 0.71 16.18
CA LEU A 226 -9.52 -0.09 17.31
C LEU A 226 -10.83 0.55 17.82
N ALA A 227 -11.88 0.47 17.00
CA ALA A 227 -13.31 0.76 17.21
C ALA A 227 -13.77 1.96 18.11
N GLY A 228 -12.88 2.83 18.59
CA GLY A 228 -13.21 3.94 19.50
C GLY A 228 -12.22 4.18 20.64
N LEU A 229 -11.16 3.38 20.77
CA LEU A 229 -10.21 3.45 21.89
C LEU A 229 -9.03 4.39 21.69
N PHE A 230 -8.67 4.60 20.42
CA PHE A 230 -7.55 5.41 19.97
C PHE A 230 -7.95 6.29 18.77
N PRO A 231 -9.11 6.99 18.79
CA PRO A 231 -9.60 7.74 17.63
C PRO A 231 -8.68 8.90 17.20
N ASN A 232 -7.68 9.24 18.02
CA ASN A 232 -6.73 10.32 17.76
C ASN A 232 -5.27 9.83 17.66
N GLU A 233 -5.00 8.53 17.78
CA GLU A 233 -3.63 8.02 17.69
C GLU A 233 -3.23 7.87 16.22
N LYS A 234 -2.33 8.74 15.78
CA LYS A 234 -1.77 8.73 14.44
C LYS A 234 -0.50 7.89 14.41
N VAL A 235 -0.52 6.82 13.63
CA VAL A 235 0.66 6.01 13.35
C VAL A 235 1.35 6.57 12.12
N MET A 236 2.65 6.85 12.22
CA MET A 236 3.40 7.38 11.08
C MET A 236 4.04 6.24 10.30
N ALA A 237 3.61 6.07 9.05
CA ALA A 237 4.32 5.26 8.07
C ALA A 237 5.39 6.10 7.38
N ASN A 238 6.60 5.57 7.26
CA ASN A 238 7.66 6.17 6.45
C ASN A 238 7.59 5.55 5.06
N PHE A 239 7.46 6.39 4.05
CA PHE A 239 7.52 5.98 2.65
C PHE A 239 8.69 6.70 2.00
N GLN A 240 9.56 5.95 1.36
CA GLN A 240 10.70 6.43 0.60
C GLN A 240 10.50 6.00 -0.83
N CYS A 241 10.46 6.97 -1.74
CA CYS A 241 10.24 6.70 -3.16
C CYS A 241 10.64 7.92 -3.97
N VAL A 242 11.62 7.73 -4.85
CA VAL A 242 12.07 8.73 -5.80
C VAL A 242 11.80 8.20 -7.19
N LEU A 243 10.85 8.82 -7.88
CA LEU A 243 10.45 8.45 -9.22
C LEU A 243 11.35 9.17 -10.22
N GLN A 244 11.98 8.42 -11.11
CA GLN A 244 12.91 8.93 -12.11
C GLN A 244 12.39 8.60 -13.51
N ARG A 245 12.35 9.61 -14.38
CA ARG A 245 12.10 9.46 -15.81
C ARG A 245 13.39 9.00 -16.46
N MET A 246 13.34 7.86 -17.12
CA MET A 246 14.49 7.22 -17.75
C MET A 246 14.11 6.79 -19.17
N PRO A 247 15.08 6.68 -20.09
CA PRO A 247 14.86 5.92 -21.32
C PRO A 247 14.55 4.46 -20.97
N ALA A 248 13.62 3.80 -21.68
CA ALA A 248 13.48 2.35 -21.55
C ALA A 248 14.82 1.72 -21.89
N SER A 249 15.23 0.79 -21.05
CA SER A 249 16.27 -0.14 -21.42
C SER A 249 15.81 -0.93 -22.64
N PRO A 250 16.66 -1.08 -23.67
CA PRO A 250 16.35 -1.84 -24.88
C PRO A 250 16.06 -3.31 -24.59
#